data_AF-G1CWH3-F1
#
_entry.id   AF-G1CWH3-F1
#
_cell.length_a   1.000
_cell.length_b   1.000
_cell.length_c   1.000
_cell.angle_alpha   90.00
_cell.angle_beta   90.00
_cell.angle_gamma   90.00
#
_symmetry.space_group_name_H-M   'P 1'
#
loop_
_entity.id
_entity.type
_entity.pdbx_description
1 polymer ?
#
loop_
_entity_poly.entity_id
_entity_poly.type
_entity_poly.pdbx_seq_one_letter_code
_entity_poly.pdbx_strand_id
1 'polypeptide(L)'
;MASLRIAPLALFFFLAASVMFTVEKTEAGIPCGESCVFIPCITAAIGCSCKSKVCYRNHVIAAEAKTMDDHHLLCQSHEDCITKGTGNFCAPFPDQDIKYGWCFRAESEGFLLKDHLKMSITN
;
A
#
# COMPACT_ATOMS: atom_id res chain seq x y z
N MET A 1 18.58 19.68 -48.47
CA MET A 1 17.38 19.93 -47.65
C MET A 1 16.87 18.59 -47.14
N ALA A 2 17.31 18.15 -45.96
CA ALA A 2 16.80 16.93 -45.36
C ALA A 2 15.56 17.31 -44.53
N SER A 3 14.37 17.01 -45.04
CA SER A 3 13.14 17.10 -44.26
C SER A 3 13.20 16.04 -43.16
N LEU A 4 13.56 16.46 -41.94
CA LEU A 4 13.44 15.64 -40.75
C LEU A 4 11.97 15.19 -40.65
N ARG A 5 11.70 13.90 -40.87
CA ARG A 5 10.36 13.31 -40.79
C ARG A 5 9.92 13.22 -39.33
N ILE A 6 9.55 14.35 -38.73
CA ILE A 6 9.07 14.44 -37.34
C ILE A 6 7.65 13.87 -37.20
N ALA A 7 6.85 13.94 -38.27
CA ALA A 7 5.45 13.50 -38.28
C ALA A 7 5.22 12.03 -37.85
N PRO A 8 5.96 11.02 -38.38
CA PRO A 8 5.73 9.63 -37.97
C PRO A 8 6.09 9.37 -36.50
N LEU A 9 7.15 9.99 -35.97
CA LEU A 9 7.55 9.79 -34.57
C LEU A 9 6.48 10.28 -33.60
N ALA A 10 5.90 11.46 -33.86
CA ALA A 10 4.83 12.00 -33.02
C ALA A 10 3.60 11.07 -32.99
N LEU A 11 3.20 10.51 -34.14
CA LEU A 11 2.07 9.57 -34.22
C LEU A 11 2.31 8.30 -33.40
N PHE A 12 3.53 7.75 -33.44
CA PHE A 12 3.90 6.60 -32.62
C PHE A 12 3.87 6.94 -31.12
N PHE A 13 4.33 8.13 -30.72
CA PHE A 13 4.23 8.58 -29.32
C PHE A 13 2.77 8.71 -28.85
N PHE A 14 1.87 9.24 -29.68
CA PHE A 14 0.44 9.34 -29.33
C PHE A 14 -0.23 7.96 -29.21
N LEU A 15 0.07 7.03 -30.13
CA LEU A 15 -0.44 5.67 -30.04
C LEU A 15 0.10 4.95 -28.80
N ALA A 16 1.40 5.06 -28.51
CA ALA A 16 2.00 4.46 -27.32
C ALA A 16 1.41 5.05 -26.02
N ALA A 17 1.18 6.37 -25.97
CA ALA A 17 0.56 7.03 -24.82
C ALA A 17 -0.89 6.57 -24.60
N SER A 18 -1.65 6.28 -25.66
CA SER A 18 -3.03 5.79 -25.53
C SER A 18 -3.11 4.36 -24.98
N VAL A 19 -2.14 3.49 -25.28
CA VAL A 19 -2.14 2.08 -24.84
C VAL A 19 -1.90 1.94 -23.33
N MET A 20 -1.09 2.83 -22.73
CA MET A 20 -0.84 2.76 -21.29
C MET A 20 -2.01 3.31 -20.45
N PHE A 21 -2.96 4.04 -21.05
CA PHE A 21 -4.04 4.71 -20.32
C PHE A 21 -5.29 3.85 -20.14
N THR A 22 -5.40 2.70 -20.81
CA THR A 22 -6.49 1.73 -20.59
C THR A 22 -6.19 0.82 -19.39
N VAL A 23 -5.71 1.40 -18.28
CA VAL A 23 -5.92 0.73 -16.99
C VAL A 23 -7.41 0.90 -16.73
N GLU A 24 -8.14 -0.21 -16.81
CA GLU A 24 -9.53 -0.26 -16.39
C GLU A 24 -9.58 0.38 -15.00
N LYS A 25 -10.31 1.49 -14.88
CA LYS A 25 -10.63 2.11 -13.59
C LYS A 25 -11.58 1.18 -12.84
N THR A 26 -11.14 -0.03 -12.54
CA THR A 26 -11.63 -0.70 -11.35
C THR A 26 -11.27 0.22 -10.19
N GLU A 27 -12.16 0.34 -9.22
CA GLU A 27 -12.01 1.19 -8.02
C GLU A 27 -10.77 0.84 -7.17
N ALA A 28 -9.93 -0.08 -7.66
CA ALA A 28 -8.63 -0.40 -7.16
C ALA A 28 -7.75 0.86 -7.11
N GLY A 29 -7.31 1.25 -5.91
CA GLY A 29 -6.50 2.44 -5.73
C GLY A 29 -5.19 2.38 -6.52
N ILE A 30 -4.54 3.54 -6.67
CA ILE A 30 -3.37 3.69 -7.55
C ILE A 30 -2.21 2.79 -7.04
N PRO A 31 -1.64 1.91 -7.88
CA PRO A 31 -0.51 1.07 -7.49
C PRO A 31 0.75 1.91 -7.23
N CYS A 32 1.68 1.37 -6.45
CA CYS A 32 2.98 2.01 -6.18
C CYS A 32 3.92 2.02 -7.40
N GLY A 33 3.48 1.46 -8.54
CA GLY A 33 4.27 1.38 -9.77
C GLY A 33 5.20 0.17 -9.84
N GLU A 34 5.09 -0.75 -8.89
CA GLU A 34 5.92 -1.95 -8.79
C GLU A 34 5.09 -3.22 -8.92
N SER A 35 5.69 -4.24 -9.51
CA SER A 35 5.15 -5.59 -9.49
C SER A 35 5.91 -6.43 -8.47
N CYS A 36 5.21 -7.33 -7.80
CA CYS A 36 5.78 -8.23 -6.81
C CYS A 36 5.78 -9.70 -7.25
N VAL A 37 5.92 -9.94 -8.57
CA VAL A 37 5.95 -11.29 -9.15
C VAL A 37 7.26 -12.00 -8.84
N PHE A 38 8.38 -11.31 -9.02
CA PHE A 38 9.73 -11.87 -8.88
C PHE A 38 10.58 -11.15 -7.84
N ILE A 39 10.23 -9.90 -7.51
CA ILE A 39 10.97 -9.02 -6.62
C ILE A 39 9.97 -8.51 -5.59
N PRO A 40 10.30 -8.44 -4.29
CA PRO A 40 9.42 -7.79 -3.31
C PRO A 40 9.24 -6.30 -3.63
N CYS A 41 8.19 -5.69 -3.11
CA CYS A 41 8.00 -4.24 -3.22
C CYS A 41 9.19 -3.52 -2.57
N ILE A 42 9.99 -2.81 -3.37
CA ILE A 42 11.10 -1.96 -2.92
C ILE A 42 10.53 -0.83 -2.04
N THR A 43 9.33 -0.33 -2.38
CA THR A 43 8.58 0.63 -1.59
C THR A 43 7.89 0.06 -0.34
N ALA A 44 8.20 -1.19 0.07
CA ALA A 44 7.71 -1.72 1.35
C ALA A 44 8.10 -0.84 2.54
N ALA A 45 9.29 -0.23 2.49
CA ALA A 45 9.77 0.69 3.52
C ALA A 45 8.90 1.95 3.69
N ILE A 46 8.12 2.34 2.66
CA ILE A 46 7.22 3.51 2.70
C ILE A 46 5.74 3.12 2.76
N GLY A 47 5.43 1.87 3.14
CA GLY A 47 4.06 1.40 3.35
C GLY A 47 3.36 0.91 2.08
N CYS A 48 4.08 0.30 1.15
CA CYS A 48 3.49 -0.50 0.07
C CYS A 48 3.58 -2.00 0.39
N SER A 49 2.57 -2.78 0.00
CA SER A 49 2.55 -4.23 0.14
C SER A 49 2.06 -4.91 -1.11
N CYS A 50 2.46 -6.17 -1.28
CA CYS A 50 2.12 -6.98 -2.44
C CYS A 50 0.68 -7.52 -2.33
N LYS A 51 -0.18 -7.17 -3.29
CA LYS A 51 -1.53 -7.74 -3.46
C LYS A 51 -1.73 -8.08 -4.94
N SER A 52 -2.13 -9.31 -5.24
CA SER A 52 -2.38 -9.76 -6.63
C SER A 52 -1.21 -9.47 -7.59
N LYS A 53 0.03 -9.74 -7.16
CA LYS A 53 1.27 -9.53 -7.93
C LYS A 53 1.63 -8.06 -8.22
N VAL A 54 0.91 -7.10 -7.66
CA VAL A 54 1.18 -5.66 -7.78
C VAL A 54 1.34 -5.05 -6.39
N CYS A 55 2.20 -4.05 -6.26
CA CYS A 55 2.43 -3.33 -5.01
C CYS A 55 1.42 -2.20 -4.87
N TYR A 56 0.66 -2.19 -3.77
CA TYR A 56 -0.30 -1.14 -3.43
C TYR A 56 0.03 -0.55 -2.07
N ARG A 57 -0.41 0.70 -1.82
CA ARG A 57 -0.28 1.28 -0.48
C ARG A 57 -1.15 0.53 0.52
N ASN A 58 -0.66 0.37 1.74
CA ASN A 58 -1.33 -0.43 2.78
C ASN A 58 -2.77 0.06 3.05
N HIS A 59 -3.00 1.38 3.07
CA HIS A 59 -4.33 1.95 3.27
C HIS A 59 -5.31 1.61 2.12
N VAL A 60 -4.82 1.51 0.87
CA VAL A 60 -5.64 1.10 -0.28
C VAL A 60 -6.05 -0.36 -0.13
N ILE A 61 -5.10 -1.22 0.24
CA ILE A 61 -5.38 -2.64 0.50
C ILE A 61 -6.44 -2.80 1.61
N ALA A 62 -6.31 -2.03 2.70
CA ALA A 62 -7.23 -2.07 3.82
C ALA A 62 -8.61 -1.47 3.51
N ALA A 63 -8.67 -0.40 2.71
CA ALA A 63 -9.93 0.25 2.31
C ALA A 63 -10.78 -0.65 1.40
N GLU A 64 -10.15 -1.40 0.50
CA GLU A 64 -10.84 -2.31 -0.42
C GLU A 64 -11.17 -3.69 0.18
N ALA A 65 -10.59 -4.01 1.34
CA ALA A 65 -10.74 -5.32 1.93
C ALA A 65 -12.19 -5.57 2.35
N LYS A 66 -12.75 -6.71 1.93
CA LYS A 66 -14.07 -7.18 2.34
C LYS A 66 -14.01 -8.00 3.61
N THR A 67 -12.88 -8.69 3.82
CA THR A 67 -12.62 -9.55 4.97
C THR A 67 -11.19 -9.34 5.49
N MET A 68 -10.94 -9.72 6.74
CA MET A 68 -9.59 -9.71 7.33
C MET A 68 -8.62 -10.72 6.70
N ASP A 69 -9.12 -11.64 5.88
CA ASP A 69 -8.33 -12.69 5.24
C ASP A 69 -7.83 -12.27 3.85
N ASP A 70 -8.35 -11.15 3.31
CA ASP A 70 -7.96 -10.61 2.00
C ASP A 70 -6.45 -10.25 1.96
N HIS A 71 -5.87 -9.95 3.11
CA HIS A 71 -4.43 -9.76 3.26
C HIS A 71 -3.97 -10.11 4.69
N HIS A 72 -2.91 -10.92 4.80
CA HIS A 72 -2.39 -11.45 6.07
C HIS A 72 -2.00 -10.39 7.12
N LEU A 73 -1.78 -9.13 6.70
CA LEU A 73 -1.48 -8.00 7.59
C LEU A 73 -2.71 -7.21 8.06
N LEU A 74 -3.92 -7.55 7.61
CA LEU A 74 -5.13 -6.91 8.11
C LEU A 74 -5.49 -7.42 9.50
N CYS A 75 -5.98 -6.53 10.36
CA CYS A 75 -6.36 -6.85 11.72
C CYS A 75 -7.53 -5.98 12.18
N GLN A 76 -8.24 -6.43 13.21
CA GLN A 76 -9.20 -5.64 13.96
C GLN A 76 -8.72 -5.41 15.40
N SER A 77 -7.89 -6.32 15.91
CA SER A 77 -7.34 -6.31 17.25
C SER A 77 -5.85 -6.65 17.25
N HIS A 78 -5.19 -6.37 18.37
CA HIS A 78 -3.80 -6.75 18.60
C HIS A 78 -3.62 -8.28 18.60
N GLU A 79 -4.62 -9.01 19.12
CA GLU A 79 -4.61 -10.47 19.18
C GLU A 79 -4.61 -11.10 17.79
N ASP A 80 -5.25 -10.47 16.80
CA ASP A 80 -5.21 -10.94 15.42
C ASP A 80 -3.78 -10.96 14.88
N CYS A 81 -3.01 -9.90 15.14
CA CYS A 81 -1.62 -9.82 14.69
C CYS A 81 -0.73 -10.86 15.37
N ILE A 82 -0.95 -11.11 16.66
CA ILE A 82 -0.23 -12.13 17.44
C ILE A 82 -0.57 -13.52 16.91
N THR A 83 -1.85 -13.81 16.71
CA THR A 83 -2.36 -15.11 16.23
C THR A 83 -1.88 -15.40 14.81
N LYS A 84 -1.87 -14.39 13.93
CA LYS A 84 -1.33 -14.50 12.56
C LYS A 84 0.20 -14.58 12.54
N GLY A 85 0.88 -14.25 13.64
CA GLY A 85 2.34 -14.18 13.73
C GLY A 85 2.98 -13.05 12.91
N THR A 86 2.17 -12.05 12.51
CA THR A 86 2.61 -10.94 11.65
C THR A 86 3.01 -9.70 12.43
N GLY A 87 2.76 -9.68 13.74
CA GLY A 87 3.10 -8.57 14.60
C GLY A 87 2.53 -8.78 15.99
N ASN A 88 2.52 -7.72 16.78
CA ASN A 88 1.86 -7.67 18.08
C ASN A 88 1.01 -6.41 18.25
N PHE A 89 1.03 -5.51 17.26
CA PHE A 89 0.27 -4.28 17.28
C PHE A 89 -0.55 -4.13 16.00
N CYS A 90 -1.80 -3.73 16.17
CA CYS A 90 -2.73 -3.42 15.08
C CYS A 90 -2.87 -1.90 14.97
N ALA A 91 -2.25 -1.28 13.97
CA ALA A 91 -2.40 0.16 13.74
C ALA A 91 -3.67 0.46 12.95
N PRO A 92 -4.63 1.24 13.51
CA PRO A 92 -5.68 1.80 12.70
C PRO A 92 -5.12 2.88 11.75
N PHE A 93 -5.76 3.04 10.60
CA PHE A 93 -5.50 4.17 9.71
C PHE A 93 -6.26 5.42 10.21
N PRO A 94 -5.77 6.64 9.91
CA PRO A 94 -6.47 7.87 10.30
C PRO A 94 -7.80 8.09 9.56
N ASP A 95 -7.97 7.42 8.42
CA ASP A 95 -9.21 7.43 7.65
C ASP A 95 -10.26 6.53 8.35
N GLN A 96 -11.40 7.12 8.70
CA GLN A 96 -12.47 6.46 9.45
C GLN A 96 -13.26 5.45 8.60
N ASP A 97 -13.18 5.53 7.28
CA ASP A 97 -13.86 4.59 6.39
C ASP A 97 -13.13 3.24 6.30
N ILE A 98 -11.88 3.19 6.77
CA ILE A 98 -11.06 1.97 6.76
C ILE A 98 -11.34 1.14 8.01
N LYS A 99 -12.00 -0.01 7.80
CA LYS A 99 -12.45 -0.90 8.88
C LYS A 99 -11.34 -1.68 9.57
N TYR A 100 -10.24 -1.94 8.85
CA TYR A 100 -9.17 -2.82 9.31
C TYR A 100 -7.89 -2.04 9.52
N GLY A 101 -7.19 -2.36 10.61
CA GLY A 101 -5.85 -1.88 10.85
C GLY A 101 -4.79 -2.68 10.10
N TRP A 102 -3.53 -2.33 10.35
CA TRP A 102 -2.36 -2.96 9.79
C TRP A 102 -1.47 -3.54 10.90
N CYS A 103 -1.10 -4.81 10.76
CA CYS A 103 -0.19 -5.46 11.69
C CYS A 103 1.25 -5.00 11.47
N PHE A 104 1.93 -4.71 12.58
CA PHE A 104 3.38 -4.59 12.60
C PHE A 104 3.93 -5.09 13.94
N ARG A 105 5.24 -5.35 13.97
CA ARG A 105 5.95 -5.77 15.17
C ARG A 105 6.44 -4.52 15.91
N ALA A 106 5.83 -4.20 17.03
CA ALA A 106 6.27 -3.17 17.96
C ALA A 106 7.13 -3.82 19.05
N GLU A 107 8.43 -3.59 19.05
CA GLU A 107 9.30 -3.98 20.15
C GLU A 107 9.37 -2.83 21.15
N SER A 108 8.70 -2.98 22.29
CA SER A 108 8.77 -2.00 23.37
C SER A 108 10.01 -2.25 24.22
N GLU A 109 11.19 -1.91 23.69
CA GLU A 109 12.32 -1.56 24.55
C GLU A 109 12.06 -0.19 25.19
N GLY A 110 11.05 -0.10 26.07
CA GLY A 110 10.85 0.95 27.08
C GLY A 110 10.83 2.44 26.71
N PHE A 111 11.15 2.88 25.48
CA PHE A 111 11.49 4.27 25.18
C PHE A 111 10.51 4.94 24.20
N LEU A 112 10.11 4.27 23.10
CA LEU A 112 9.36 4.96 22.04
C LEU A 112 7.85 5.04 22.29
N LEU A 113 7.22 4.00 22.85
CA LEU A 113 5.76 4.00 23.09
C LEU A 113 5.37 4.78 24.37
N LYS A 114 6.27 4.82 25.35
CA LYS A 114 5.99 5.40 26.67
C LYS A 114 5.88 6.93 26.62
N ASP A 115 6.70 7.56 25.79
CA ASP A 115 6.72 9.02 25.67
C ASP A 115 5.50 9.57 24.93
N HIS A 116 5.06 8.89 23.86
CA HIS A 116 3.85 9.28 23.13
C HIS A 116 2.57 9.11 23.96
N LEU A 117 2.45 8.03 24.74
CA LEU A 117 1.28 7.81 25.61
C LEU A 117 1.27 8.76 26.82
N LYS A 118 2.44 9.10 27.39
CA LYS A 118 2.53 10.06 28.50
C LYS A 118 2.07 11.46 28.08
N MET A 119 2.29 11.85 26.82
CA MET A 119 1.81 13.14 26.32
C MET A 119 0.28 13.19 26.19
N SER A 120 -0.39 12.07 25.88
CA SER A 120 -1.85 12.00 25.77
C SER A 120 -2.58 12.06 27.11
N ILE A 121 -1.95 11.67 28.22
CA ILE A 121 -2.60 11.60 29.54
C ILE A 121 -2.42 12.91 30.34
N THR A 122 -1.49 13.78 29.93
CA THR A 122 -1.20 15.03 30.67
C THR A 122 -1.87 16.26 30.05
N ASN A 123 -2.90 16.09 29.22
CA ASN A 123 -3.72 17.17 28.68
C ASN A 123 -5.20 16.89 28.97
#